data_AF-V4PGC2-F1
#
_entry.id   AF-V4PGC2-F1
#
_cell.length_a   1.000
_cell.length_b   1.000
_cell.length_c   1.000
_cell.angle_alpha   90.00
_cell.angle_beta   90.00
_cell.angle_gamma   90.00
#
_symmetry.space_group_name_H-M   'P 1'
#
loop_
_entity.id
_entity.type
_entity.pdbx_description
1 polymer ?
#
loop_
_entity_poly.entity_id
_entity_poly.type
_entity_poly.pdbx_seq_one_letter_code
_entity_poly.pdbx_strand_id
1 'polypeptide(L)'
;MKLYVLAFIGFVLASFAVLPAAAQTSEAEGIMNSLQSDYDYAMAVGKTAADAYDNGDYVQACNGFRSAANMLQSVANRAYNTSFKLIPGIDSRALLAMSEEVESFANDTYVLAHDVCEMAGT
;
A
#
# COMPACT_ATOMS: atom_id res chain seq x y z
N MET A 1 19.16 -20.83 -9.84
CA MET A 1 18.77 -19.53 -9.25
C MET A 1 17.36 -19.68 -8.71
N LYS A 2 17.26 -20.11 -7.45
CA LYS A 2 16.04 -20.43 -6.70
C LYS A 2 16.33 -19.89 -5.32
N LEU A 3 15.50 -19.00 -4.76
CA LEU A 3 15.32 -18.73 -3.31
C LEU A 3 15.00 -17.28 -2.90
N TYR A 4 14.89 -16.29 -3.80
CA TYR A 4 14.66 -14.89 -3.37
C TYR A 4 13.24 -14.33 -3.57
N VAL A 5 12.40 -14.95 -4.40
CA VAL A 5 11.05 -14.41 -4.71
C VAL A 5 10.01 -14.73 -3.61
N LEU A 6 10.24 -15.76 -2.80
CA LEU A 6 9.29 -16.20 -1.77
C LEU A 6 9.29 -15.34 -0.48
N ALA A 7 10.08 -14.26 -0.41
CA ALA A 7 10.20 -13.44 0.79
C ALA A 7 9.23 -12.23 0.83
N PHE A 8 8.49 -11.94 -0.25
CA PHE A 8 7.58 -10.78 -0.29
C PHE A 8 6.17 -11.03 0.27
N ILE A 9 5.84 -12.26 0.68
CA ILE A 9 4.51 -12.63 1.20
C ILE A 9 4.54 -12.87 2.73
N GLY A 10 5.70 -12.69 3.38
CA GLY A 10 5.94 -13.12 4.77
C GLY A 10 6.02 -12.03 5.85
N PHE A 11 5.77 -10.77 5.53
CA PHE A 11 5.91 -9.60 6.42
C PHE A 11 4.67 -8.73 6.12
N VAL A 12 3.67 -8.47 6.95
CA VAL A 12 3.49 -8.46 8.40
C VAL A 12 1.97 -8.62 8.63
N LEU A 13 1.49 -9.78 9.07
CA LEU A 13 0.15 -9.92 9.66
C LEU A 13 0.14 -9.60 11.17
N ALA A 14 1.22 -9.00 11.67
CA ALA A 14 1.42 -8.75 13.09
C ALA A 14 1.74 -7.28 13.31
N SER A 15 0.70 -6.46 13.46
CA SER A 15 0.66 -5.18 14.20
C SER A 15 -0.27 -4.14 13.57
N PHE A 16 -1.44 -4.53 13.05
CA PHE A 16 -2.56 -3.57 13.11
C PHE A 16 -2.99 -3.51 14.57
N ALA A 17 -2.24 -2.72 15.34
CA ALA A 17 -2.67 -2.23 16.62
C ALA A 17 -4.09 -1.71 16.42
N VAL A 18 -5.00 -2.33 17.14
CA VAL A 18 -6.40 -1.95 17.28
C VAL A 18 -6.47 -0.42 17.30
N LEU A 19 -6.94 0.18 16.21
CA LEU A 19 -7.20 1.61 16.14
C LEU A 19 -7.99 1.96 17.42
N PRO A 20 -7.51 2.88 18.28
CA PRO A 20 -8.22 3.20 19.50
C PRO A 20 -9.62 3.66 19.11
N ALA A 21 -10.63 2.94 19.59
CA ALA A 21 -12.04 3.24 19.43
C ALA A 21 -12.40 4.49 20.27
N ALA A 22 -11.78 5.62 19.94
CA ALA A 22 -12.08 6.92 20.51
C ALA A 22 -13.11 7.57 19.58
N ALA A 23 -14.40 7.47 19.95
CA ALA A 23 -15.54 8.23 19.44
C ALA A 23 -15.29 8.85 18.04
N GLN A 24 -15.20 8.00 17.01
CA GLN A 24 -15.05 8.49 15.65
C GLN A 24 -16.36 9.19 15.28
N THR A 25 -16.27 10.45 14.92
CA THR A 25 -17.39 11.14 14.26
C THR A 25 -17.68 10.41 12.94
N SER A 26 -18.91 10.46 12.41
CA SER A 26 -19.23 9.79 11.14
C SER A 26 -18.31 10.24 9.98
N GLU A 27 -17.74 11.44 10.08
CA GLU A 27 -16.69 11.94 9.19
C GLU A 27 -15.36 11.20 9.37
N ALA A 28 -14.91 11.03 10.62
CA ALA A 28 -13.68 10.30 10.94
C ALA A 28 -13.76 8.83 10.48
N GLU A 29 -14.88 8.16 10.75
CA GLU A 29 -15.12 6.79 10.27
C GLU A 29 -15.10 6.72 8.75
N GLY A 30 -15.75 7.66 8.07
CA GLY A 30 -15.79 7.71 6.60
C GLY A 30 -14.42 7.88 5.97
N ILE A 31 -13.57 8.73 6.56
CA ILE A 31 -12.22 8.96 6.06
C ILE A 31 -11.33 7.74 6.27
N MET A 32 -11.37 7.14 7.46
CA MET A 32 -10.58 5.94 7.77
C MET A 32 -11.01 4.75 6.90
N ASN A 33 -12.32 4.54 6.72
CA ASN A 33 -12.85 3.50 5.84
C ASN A 33 -12.45 3.72 4.38
N SER A 34 -12.46 4.97 3.90
CA SER A 34 -11.99 5.27 2.54
C SER A 34 -10.50 4.98 2.38
N LEU A 35 -9.66 5.44 3.31
CA LEU A 35 -8.21 5.18 3.25
C LEU A 35 -7.90 3.69 3.26
N GLN A 36 -8.57 2.93 4.13
CA GLN A 36 -8.43 1.49 4.18
C GLN A 36 -8.88 0.82 2.88
N SER A 37 -10.05 1.21 2.35
CA SER A 37 -10.56 0.64 1.09
C SER A 37 -9.62 0.91 -0.09
N ASP A 38 -8.99 2.09 -0.14
CA ASP A 38 -8.03 2.42 -1.20
C ASP A 38 -6.73 1.64 -1.05
N TYR A 39 -6.27 1.46 0.20
CA TYR A 39 -5.12 0.61 0.51
C TYR A 39 -5.38 -0.86 0.10
N ASP A 40 -6.51 -1.42 0.51
CA ASP A 40 -6.89 -2.81 0.18
C ASP A 40 -6.98 -3.02 -1.32
N TYR A 41 -7.52 -2.04 -2.06
CA TYR A 41 -7.56 -2.08 -3.51
C TYR A 41 -6.16 -2.06 -4.13
N ALA A 42 -5.25 -1.21 -3.65
CA ALA A 42 -3.87 -1.18 -4.11
C ALA A 42 -3.16 -2.53 -3.86
N MET A 43 -3.39 -3.14 -2.70
CA MET A 43 -2.87 -4.46 -2.36
C MET A 43 -3.41 -5.56 -3.28
N ALA A 44 -4.70 -5.51 -3.64
CA ALA A 44 -5.31 -6.47 -4.57
C ALA A 44 -4.70 -6.36 -5.99
N VAL A 45 -4.41 -5.13 -6.45
CA VAL A 45 -3.69 -4.90 -7.71
C VAL A 45 -2.28 -5.46 -7.64
N GLY A 46 -1.54 -5.19 -6.55
CA GLY A 46 -0.19 -5.74 -6.33
C GLY A 46 -0.18 -7.27 -6.29
N LYS A 47 -1.18 -7.90 -5.67
CA LYS A 47 -1.35 -9.35 -5.68
C LYS A 47 -1.56 -9.89 -7.10
N THR A 48 -2.41 -9.24 -7.89
CA THR A 48 -2.63 -9.63 -9.30
C THR A 48 -1.35 -9.51 -10.13
N ALA A 49 -0.53 -8.49 -9.84
CA ALA A 49 0.79 -8.33 -10.46
C ALA A 49 1.77 -9.44 -10.06
N ALA A 50 1.78 -9.83 -8.78
CA ALA A 50 2.58 -10.96 -8.29
C ALA A 50 2.13 -12.29 -8.91
N ASP A 51 0.82 -12.53 -9.00
CA ASP A 51 0.25 -13.71 -9.67
C ASP A 51 0.69 -13.73 -11.16
N ALA A 52 0.75 -12.58 -11.85
CA ALA A 52 1.27 -12.49 -13.21
C ALA A 52 2.78 -12.77 -13.29
N TYR A 53 3.56 -12.26 -12.35
CA TYR A 53 5.00 -12.51 -12.25
C TYR A 53 5.31 -14.00 -12.09
N ASP A 54 4.59 -14.68 -11.17
CA ASP A 54 4.75 -16.11 -10.92
C ASP A 54 4.37 -16.98 -12.14
N ASN A 55 3.47 -16.48 -12.98
CA ASN A 55 3.10 -17.11 -14.26
C ASN A 55 4.03 -16.75 -15.42
N GLY A 56 5.05 -15.90 -15.19
CA GLY A 56 6.02 -15.45 -16.18
C GLY A 56 5.51 -14.35 -17.12
N ASP A 57 4.35 -13.75 -16.84
CA ASP A 57 3.85 -12.58 -17.56
C ASP A 57 4.44 -11.29 -16.96
N TYR A 58 5.71 -11.04 -17.31
CA TYR A 58 6.46 -9.91 -16.77
C TYR A 58 5.93 -8.55 -17.25
N VAL A 59 5.27 -8.47 -18.40
CA VAL A 59 4.66 -7.23 -18.90
C VAL A 59 3.44 -6.86 -18.04
N GLN A 60 2.56 -7.83 -17.78
CA GLN A 60 1.42 -7.61 -16.90
C GLN A 60 1.88 -7.33 -15.47
N ALA A 61 2.90 -8.04 -14.97
CA ALA A 61 3.46 -7.82 -13.65
C ALA A 61 4.08 -6.41 -13.50
N CYS A 62 4.90 -5.96 -14.45
CA CYS A 62 5.48 -4.61 -14.49
C CYS A 62 4.39 -3.54 -14.39
N ASN A 63 3.38 -3.61 -15.26
CA ASN A 63 2.26 -2.66 -15.26
C ASN A 63 1.46 -2.70 -13.94
N GLY A 64 1.24 -3.91 -13.41
CA GLY A 64 0.51 -4.12 -12.16
C GLY A 64 1.25 -3.55 -10.95
N PHE A 65 2.55 -3.82 -10.80
CA PHE A 65 3.35 -3.28 -9.70
C PHE A 65 3.48 -1.76 -9.79
N ARG A 66 3.68 -1.17 -10.98
CA ARG A 66 3.66 0.30 -11.13
C ARG A 66 2.32 0.90 -10.74
N SER A 67 1.22 0.27 -11.14
CA SER A 67 -0.14 0.70 -10.79
C SER A 67 -0.35 0.65 -9.27
N ALA A 68 0.01 -0.47 -8.63
CA ALA A 68 -0.07 -0.63 -7.18
C ALA A 68 0.77 0.42 -6.43
N ALA A 69 2.02 0.65 -6.85
CA ALA A 69 2.88 1.67 -6.26
C ALA A 69 2.27 3.08 -6.34
N ASN A 70 1.71 3.45 -7.51
CA ASN A 70 1.04 4.74 -7.68
C ASN A 70 -0.19 4.88 -6.75
N MET A 71 -0.97 3.80 -6.58
CA MET A 71 -2.13 3.79 -5.69
C MET A 71 -1.72 3.92 -4.23
N LEU A 72 -0.69 3.19 -3.80
CA LEU A 72 -0.12 3.28 -2.45
C LEU A 72 0.40 4.70 -2.17
N GLN A 73 1.11 5.32 -3.11
CA GLN A 73 1.55 6.71 -2.97
C GLN A 73 0.36 7.68 -2.81
N SER A 74 -0.74 7.44 -3.54
CA SER A 74 -1.97 8.23 -3.39
C SER A 74 -2.57 8.08 -1.98
N VAL A 75 -2.60 6.85 -1.45
CA VAL A 75 -3.05 6.57 -0.07
C VAL A 75 -2.16 7.28 0.95
N ALA A 76 -0.83 7.14 0.83
CA ALA A 76 0.13 7.81 1.70
C ALA A 76 -0.06 9.33 1.71
N ASN A 77 -0.13 9.94 0.53
CA ASN A 77 -0.36 11.39 0.39
C ASN A 77 -1.69 11.83 1.00
N ARG A 78 -2.75 11.04 0.86
CA ARG A 78 -4.05 11.35 1.46
C ARG A 78 -4.02 11.22 2.98
N ALA A 79 -3.38 10.17 3.51
CA ALA A 79 -3.18 9.97 4.94
C ALA A 79 -2.39 11.13 5.55
N TYR A 80 -1.26 11.50 4.92
CA TYR A 80 -0.43 12.64 5.30
C TYR A 80 -1.25 13.93 5.33
N ASN A 81 -1.94 14.27 4.24
CA ASN A 81 -2.74 15.50 4.19
C ASN A 81 -3.90 15.51 5.19
N THR A 82 -4.43 14.35 5.55
CA THR A 82 -5.52 14.23 6.53
C THR A 82 -5.01 14.44 7.95
N SER A 83 -3.77 14.03 8.26
CA SER A 83 -3.20 14.20 9.60
C SER A 83 -3.16 15.67 10.05
N PHE A 84 -3.02 16.62 9.12
CA PHE A 84 -3.02 18.06 9.39
C PHE A 84 -4.40 18.71 9.51
N LYS A 85 -5.49 18.01 9.17
CA LYS A 85 -6.85 18.60 9.19
C LYS A 85 -7.48 18.68 10.57
N LEU A 86 -6.82 18.16 11.62
CA LEU A 86 -7.28 18.18 13.02
C LEU A 86 -8.74 17.71 13.19
N ILE A 87 -9.07 16.56 12.59
CA ILE A 87 -10.43 16.00 12.60
C ILE A 87 -10.71 15.32 13.95
N PRO A 88 -11.76 15.72 14.70
CA PRO A 88 -12.11 15.08 15.95
C PRO A 88 -12.38 13.58 15.78
N GLY A 89 -11.71 12.75 16.58
CA GLY A 89 -11.81 11.29 16.54
C GLY A 89 -10.77 10.58 15.65
N ILE A 90 -9.92 11.33 14.94
CA ILE A 90 -8.78 10.77 14.22
C ILE A 90 -7.48 11.06 14.99
N ASP A 91 -6.67 10.02 15.20
CA ASP A 91 -5.30 10.19 15.69
C ASP A 91 -4.37 10.63 14.54
N SER A 92 -4.06 11.92 14.48
CA SER A 92 -3.13 12.49 13.50
C SER A 92 -1.75 11.83 13.53
N ARG A 93 -1.26 11.34 14.67
CA ARG A 93 0.06 10.68 14.76
C ARG A 93 0.01 9.30 14.13
N ALA A 94 -1.08 8.57 14.37
CA ALA A 94 -1.29 7.27 13.74
C ALA A 94 -1.43 7.42 12.21
N LEU A 95 -2.15 8.44 11.73
CA LEU A 95 -2.23 8.74 10.30
C LEU A 95 -0.88 9.11 9.68
N LEU A 96 -0.05 9.87 10.39
CA LEU A 96 1.28 10.23 9.91
C LEU A 96 2.18 8.99 9.81
N ALA A 97 2.21 8.16 10.85
CA ALA A 97 2.95 6.89 10.83
C ALA A 97 2.48 5.98 9.68
N MET A 98 1.16 5.83 9.50
CA MET A 98 0.60 5.09 8.38
C MET A 98 1.02 5.68 7.03
N SER A 99 1.05 7.02 6.90
CA SER A 99 1.49 7.65 5.64
C SER A 99 2.95 7.33 5.30
N GLU A 100 3.84 7.35 6.30
CA GLU A 100 5.25 7.03 6.12
C GLU A 100 5.47 5.54 5.79
N GLU A 101 4.75 4.65 6.47
CA GLU A 101 4.79 3.21 6.20
C GLU A 101 4.30 2.87 4.79
N VAL A 102 3.15 3.44 4.39
CA VAL A 102 2.58 3.21 3.06
C VAL A 102 3.45 3.84 1.96
N GLU A 103 4.07 4.99 2.21
CA GLU A 103 5.03 5.62 1.28
C GLU A 103 6.29 4.76 1.12
N SER A 104 6.86 4.25 2.21
CA SER A 104 7.99 3.33 2.16
C SER A 104 7.64 2.09 1.34
N PHE A 105 6.45 1.52 1.56
CA PHE A 105 5.99 0.36 0.80
C PHE A 105 5.73 0.67 -0.69
N ALA A 106 5.22 1.87 -1.00
CA ALA A 106 5.09 2.34 -2.38
C ALA A 106 6.45 2.41 -3.08
N ASN A 107 7.46 2.94 -2.39
CA ASN A 107 8.84 3.04 -2.90
C ASN A 107 9.45 1.67 -3.15
N ASP A 108 9.33 0.73 -2.21
CA ASP A 108 9.79 -0.65 -2.40
C ASP A 108 9.08 -1.31 -3.59
N THR A 109 7.78 -1.05 -3.75
CA THR A 109 6.99 -1.53 -4.90
C THR A 109 7.45 -0.91 -6.22
N TYR A 110 7.87 0.36 -6.24
CA TYR A 110 8.47 0.98 -7.44
C TYR A 110 9.81 0.34 -7.81
N VAL A 111 10.66 0.02 -6.83
CA VAL A 111 11.93 -0.67 -7.07
C VAL A 111 11.66 -2.06 -7.66
N LEU A 112 10.73 -2.82 -7.05
CA LEU A 112 10.31 -4.11 -7.60
C LEU A 112 9.75 -3.96 -9.02
N ALA A 113 8.90 -2.96 -9.24
CA ALA A 113 8.32 -2.71 -10.56
C ALA A 113 9.41 -2.45 -11.60
N HIS A 114 10.42 -1.63 -11.26
CA HIS A 114 11.55 -1.35 -12.14
C HIS A 114 12.27 -2.64 -12.56
N ASP A 115 12.65 -3.49 -11.59
CA ASP A 115 13.35 -4.75 -11.86
C ASP A 115 12.51 -5.69 -12.74
N VAL A 116 11.19 -5.76 -12.49
CA VAL A 116 10.27 -6.58 -13.29
C VAL A 116 10.09 -6.01 -14.71
N CYS A 117 10.06 -4.69 -14.87
CA CYS A 117 10.00 -4.05 -16.18
C CYS A 117 11.28 -4.32 -16.99
N GLU A 118 12.46 -4.33 -16.36
CA GLU A 118 13.70 -4.74 -17.03
C GLU A 118 13.63 -6.19 -17.53
N MET A 119 13.06 -7.11 -16.72
CA MET A 119 12.83 -8.50 -17.15
C MET A 119 11.82 -8.61 -18.29
N ALA A 120 10.84 -7.71 -18.33
CA ALA A 120 9.86 -7.60 -19.42
C ALA A 120 10.45 -6.97 -20.70
N GLY A 121 11.63 -6.35 -20.62
CA GLY A 121 12.25 -5.60 -21.72
C GLY A 121 11.58 -4.26 -21.98
N THR A 122 11.00 -3.63 -20.95
CA THR A 122 10.22 -2.38 -21.01
C THR A 122 10.79 -1.28 -20.15
#